data_AF-A0A0D2TGL5-F1
#
_entry.id   AF-A0A0D2TGL5-F1
#
_cell.length_a   1.000
_cell.length_b   1.000
_cell.length_c   1.000
_cell.angle_alpha   90.00
_cell.angle_beta   90.00
_cell.angle_gamma   90.00
#
_symmetry.space_group_name_H-M   'P 1'
#
loop_
_entity.id
_entity.type
_entity.pdbx_description
1 polymer ?
#
loop_
_entity_poly.entity_id
_entity_poly.type
_entity_poly.pdbx_seq_one_letter_code
_entity_poly.pdbx_strand_id
1 'polypeptide(L)'
;MFAKRTVKDLKLAPGFLPQIVQSIQSQLATFRSYEGQDMYVGDKIIPIKLDLQVNHTVIRDQFLWDLNNFDSDPEEFARTLCKDLGIEDPEVGPAVAFAIREQLYEIAIQNVTSARENRISKKGRRAAEHFTPSKASGAALDLMKLFSFRSSVVRKRKEWDYYKPVLDLLSNEEVDALEAKEERSGR
;
A
#
# COMPACT_ATOMS: atom_id res chain seq x y z
N MET A 1 6.23 26.47 -2.78
CA MET A 1 7.35 26.59 -1.82
C MET A 1 8.08 25.27 -1.61
N PHE A 2 7.37 24.17 -1.31
CA PHE A 2 7.97 22.83 -1.13
C PHE A 2 8.91 22.39 -2.28
N ALA A 3 8.40 22.27 -3.51
CA ALA A 3 9.21 21.79 -4.65
C ALA A 3 10.49 22.61 -4.91
N LYS A 4 10.44 23.93 -4.69
CA LYS A 4 11.63 24.81 -4.81
C LYS A 4 12.68 24.48 -3.74
N ARG A 5 12.24 24.14 -2.53
CA ARG A 5 13.12 23.72 -1.44
C ARG A 5 13.71 22.33 -1.73
N THR A 6 12.91 21.38 -2.18
CA THR A 6 13.36 20.03 -2.58
C THR A 6 14.43 20.07 -3.66
N VAL A 7 14.23 20.84 -4.75
CA VAL A 7 15.24 21.00 -5.82
C VAL A 7 16.56 21.53 -5.27
N LYS A 8 16.49 22.47 -4.31
CA LYS A 8 17.68 23.02 -3.66
C LYS A 8 18.39 22.00 -2.77
N ASP A 9 17.64 21.32 -1.90
CA ASP A 9 18.21 20.38 -0.93
C ASP A 9 18.82 19.15 -1.64
N LEU A 10 18.19 18.68 -2.72
CA LEU A 10 18.69 17.59 -3.57
C LEU A 10 19.71 18.04 -4.64
N LYS A 11 20.08 19.32 -4.70
CA LYS A 11 21.02 19.90 -5.68
C LYS A 11 20.66 19.59 -7.15
N LEU A 12 19.37 19.56 -7.46
CA LEU A 12 18.87 19.28 -8.81
C LEU A 12 18.92 20.52 -9.72
N ALA A 13 18.94 20.29 -11.03
CA ALA A 13 18.87 21.37 -12.00
C ALA A 13 17.55 22.15 -11.89
N PRO A 14 17.53 23.49 -12.10
CA PRO A 14 16.31 24.30 -11.97
C PRO A 14 15.15 23.85 -12.87
N GLY A 15 15.45 23.19 -13.99
CA GLY A 15 14.44 22.63 -14.91
C GLY A 15 13.58 21.50 -14.32
N PHE A 16 13.99 20.88 -13.22
CA PHE A 16 13.17 19.87 -12.53
C PHE A 16 12.02 20.47 -11.72
N LEU A 17 12.10 21.76 -11.37
CA LEU A 17 11.06 22.43 -10.59
C LEU A 17 9.65 22.30 -11.21
N PRO A 18 9.42 22.66 -12.49
CA PRO A 18 8.09 22.50 -13.09
C PRO A 18 7.64 21.04 -13.13
N GLN A 19 8.55 20.08 -13.35
CA GLN A 19 8.22 18.66 -13.41
C GLN A 19 7.74 18.12 -12.06
N ILE A 20 8.45 18.48 -10.97
CA ILE A 20 8.06 18.10 -9.60
C ILE A 20 6.70 18.71 -9.24
N VAL A 21 6.50 20.00 -9.56
CA VAL A 21 5.22 20.68 -9.30
C VAL A 21 4.08 20.00 -10.06
N GLN A 22 4.28 19.73 -11.35
CA GLN A 22 3.27 19.10 -12.19
C GLN A 22 2.91 17.70 -11.68
N SER A 23 3.91 16.89 -11.30
CA SER A 23 3.68 15.54 -10.75
C SER A 23 2.85 15.59 -9.46
N ILE A 24 3.22 16.44 -8.50
CA ILE A 24 2.47 16.60 -7.24
C ILE A 24 1.04 17.06 -7.51
N GLN A 25 0.86 18.07 -8.37
CA GLN A 25 -0.47 18.58 -8.70
C GLN A 25 -1.35 17.54 -9.38
N SER A 26 -0.76 16.73 -10.28
CA SER A 26 -1.47 15.64 -10.95
C SER A 26 -1.94 14.59 -9.96
N GLN A 27 -1.08 14.15 -9.04
CA GLN A 27 -1.45 13.16 -8.01
C GLN A 27 -2.56 13.69 -7.10
N LEU A 28 -2.49 14.95 -6.68
CA LEU A 28 -3.53 15.60 -5.89
C LEU A 28 -4.86 15.73 -6.65
N ALA A 29 -4.81 16.08 -7.94
CA ALA A 29 -6.00 16.17 -8.78
C ALA A 29 -6.68 14.80 -8.92
N THR A 30 -5.88 13.74 -9.12
CA THR A 30 -6.36 12.36 -9.14
C THR A 30 -7.04 12.00 -7.82
N PHE A 31 -6.37 12.24 -6.69
CA PHE A 31 -6.94 11.97 -5.35
C PHE A 31 -8.29 12.67 -5.16
N ARG A 32 -8.35 13.98 -5.44
CA ARG A 32 -9.57 14.79 -5.30
C ARG A 32 -10.71 14.34 -6.20
N SER A 33 -10.42 13.69 -7.33
CA SER A 33 -11.47 13.14 -8.21
C SER A 33 -12.27 12.02 -7.53
N TYR A 34 -11.72 11.39 -6.49
CA TYR A 34 -12.37 10.36 -5.70
C TYR A 34 -13.11 10.90 -4.46
N GLU A 35 -12.83 12.14 -4.02
CA GLU A 35 -13.52 12.78 -2.89
C GLU A 35 -15.03 12.85 -3.13
N GLY A 36 -15.82 12.56 -2.08
CA GLY A 36 -17.29 12.57 -2.14
C GLY A 36 -17.93 11.38 -2.86
N GLN A 37 -17.12 10.44 -3.38
CA GLN A 37 -17.63 9.13 -3.77
C GLN A 37 -17.71 8.23 -2.55
N ASP A 38 -18.49 7.16 -2.66
CA ASP A 38 -18.65 6.13 -1.63
C ASP A 38 -17.33 5.34 -1.49
N MET A 39 -16.31 6.00 -0.95
CA MET A 39 -15.02 5.43 -0.54
C MET A 39 -15.19 4.57 0.71
N TYR A 40 -16.42 4.46 1.24
CA TYR A 40 -16.74 3.71 2.42
C TYR A 40 -16.54 2.22 2.15
N VAL A 41 -15.43 1.71 2.66
CA VAL A 41 -15.10 0.31 2.66
C VAL A 41 -15.74 -0.29 3.91
N GLY A 42 -17.08 -0.43 3.91
CA GLY A 42 -17.82 -0.86 5.11
C GLY A 42 -17.23 -2.13 5.75
N ASP A 43 -17.43 -2.35 7.05
CA ASP A 43 -16.87 -3.42 7.91
C ASP A 43 -15.85 -4.37 7.26
N LYS A 44 -14.68 -3.82 6.89
CA LYS A 44 -13.63 -4.56 6.20
C LYS A 44 -12.30 -4.42 6.93
N ILE A 45 -11.86 -5.56 7.46
CA ILE A 45 -10.48 -5.76 7.87
C ILE A 45 -9.70 -6.22 6.64
N ILE A 46 -8.57 -5.58 6.37
CA ILE A 46 -7.71 -5.85 5.21
C ILE A 46 -6.29 -6.20 5.66
N PRO A 47 -5.57 -7.09 4.96
CA PRO A 47 -4.16 -7.29 5.19
C PRO A 47 -3.36 -6.15 4.59
N ILE A 48 -2.43 -5.63 5.37
CA ILE A 48 -1.35 -4.74 4.92
C ILE A 48 -0.08 -5.57 4.86
N LYS A 49 0.66 -5.43 3.77
CA LYS A 49 1.94 -6.10 3.56
C LYS A 49 3.05 -5.06 3.51
N LEU A 50 4.01 -5.15 4.42
CA LEU A 50 5.23 -4.36 4.37
C LEU A 50 6.31 -5.20 3.70
N ASP A 51 6.94 -4.62 2.68
CA ASP A 51 8.18 -5.10 2.08
C ASP A 51 8.99 -3.85 1.73
N LEU A 52 9.74 -3.37 2.71
CA LEU A 52 10.41 -2.07 2.66
C LEU A 52 11.90 -2.25 2.88
N GLN A 53 12.71 -1.60 2.04
CA GLN A 53 14.12 -1.37 2.27
C GLN A 53 14.34 0.13 2.44
N VAL A 54 14.84 0.53 3.60
CA VAL A 54 15.18 1.91 3.91
C VAL A 54 16.61 1.92 4.44
N ASN A 55 17.52 2.54 3.69
CA ASN A 55 18.95 2.51 3.98
C ASN A 55 19.44 1.06 4.16
N HIS A 56 19.89 0.73 5.37
CA HIS A 56 20.40 -0.59 5.75
C HIS A 56 19.32 -1.50 6.35
N THR A 57 18.09 -1.02 6.50
CA THR A 57 17.03 -1.74 7.22
C THR A 57 16.03 -2.33 6.23
N VAL A 58 15.84 -3.64 6.27
CA VAL A 58 14.79 -4.34 5.52
C VAL A 58 13.72 -4.83 6.48
N ILE A 59 12.47 -4.45 6.20
CA ILE A 59 11.30 -4.85 6.99
C ILE A 59 10.33 -5.58 6.10
N ARG A 60 10.01 -6.81 6.50
CA ARG A 60 8.96 -7.62 5.90
C ARG A 60 7.97 -8.03 6.97
N ASP A 61 6.73 -7.60 6.83
CA ASP A 61 5.66 -7.94 7.78
C ASP A 61 4.31 -8.00 7.07
N GLN A 62 3.36 -8.71 7.68
CA GLN A 62 1.97 -8.68 7.27
C GLN A 62 1.09 -8.60 8.51
N PHE A 63 0.20 -7.62 8.53
CA PHE A 63 -0.78 -7.45 9.61
C PHE A 63 -2.14 -7.11 9.04
N LEU A 64 -3.14 -7.08 9.90
CA LEU A 64 -4.51 -6.75 9.54
C LEU A 64 -4.82 -5.34 10.01
N TRP A 65 -5.46 -4.56 9.15
CA TRP A 65 -5.87 -3.18 9.39
C TRP A 65 -7.39 -3.07 9.30
N ASP A 66 -7.99 -2.50 10.33
CA ASP A 66 -9.42 -2.23 10.38
C ASP A 66 -9.70 -0.82 9.81
N LEU A 67 -10.45 -0.76 8.71
CA LEU A 67 -10.80 0.49 8.04
C LEU A 67 -11.86 1.31 8.79
N ASN A 68 -12.59 0.70 9.72
CA ASN A 68 -13.61 1.38 10.52
C ASN A 68 -13.06 1.95 11.83
N ASN A 69 -11.86 1.54 12.23
CA ASN A 69 -11.25 2.05 13.44
C ASN A 69 -10.55 3.38 13.14
N PHE A 70 -11.31 4.48 13.26
CA PHE A 70 -10.82 5.84 13.04
C PHE A 70 -9.73 6.29 14.03
N ASP A 71 -9.55 5.57 15.14
CA ASP A 71 -8.45 5.80 16.08
C ASP A 71 -7.14 5.13 15.61
N SER A 72 -7.16 4.36 14.52
CA SER A 72 -5.94 3.73 13.96
C SER A 72 -5.15 4.75 13.14
N ASP A 73 -4.12 5.34 13.76
CA ASP A 73 -3.18 6.22 13.08
C ASP A 73 -1.98 5.42 12.53
N PRO A 74 -1.75 5.37 11.20
CA PRO A 74 -0.59 4.70 10.60
C PRO A 74 0.75 5.18 11.18
N GLU A 75 0.86 6.45 11.52
CA GLU A 75 2.07 7.05 12.09
C GLU A 75 2.29 6.58 13.53
N GLU A 76 1.25 6.46 14.35
CA GLU A 76 1.35 5.87 15.70
C GLU A 76 1.71 4.39 15.67
N PHE A 77 1.08 3.64 14.77
CA PHE A 77 1.42 2.24 14.54
C PHE A 77 2.89 2.09 14.15
N ALA A 78 3.36 2.87 13.17
CA ALA A 78 4.73 2.81 12.69
C ALA A 78 5.75 3.17 13.78
N ARG A 79 5.46 4.18 14.62
CA ARG A 79 6.31 4.53 15.77
C ARG A 79 6.42 3.37 16.76
N THR A 80 5.29 2.72 17.06
CA THR A 80 5.24 1.60 17.99
C THR A 80 5.99 0.39 17.42
N LEU A 81 5.77 0.05 16.15
CA LEU A 81 6.48 -1.02 15.45
C LEU A 81 8.00 -0.81 15.48
N CYS A 82 8.47 0.40 15.16
CA CYS A 82 9.90 0.71 15.19
C CYS A 82 10.49 0.56 16.60
N LYS A 83 9.76 1.04 17.62
CA LYS A 83 10.18 0.91 19.02
C LYS A 83 10.25 -0.55 19.47
N ASP A 84 9.26 -1.36 19.12
CA ASP A 84 9.17 -2.77 19.53
C ASP A 84 10.23 -3.63 18.84
N LEU A 85 10.59 -3.31 17.60
CA LEU A 85 11.64 -3.99 16.84
C LEU A 85 13.04 -3.44 17.10
N GLY A 86 13.19 -2.39 17.91
CA GLY A 86 14.48 -1.76 18.20
C GLY A 86 15.11 -1.08 16.98
N ILE A 87 14.29 -0.55 16.07
CA ILE A 87 14.75 0.18 14.89
C ILE A 87 15.12 1.60 15.30
N GLU A 88 16.38 1.97 15.08
CA GLU A 88 16.91 3.29 15.42
C GLU A 88 16.86 4.30 14.26
N ASP A 89 16.78 3.82 13.02
CA ASP A 89 16.74 4.67 11.83
C ASP A 89 15.44 5.50 11.78
N PRO A 90 15.54 6.85 11.83
CA PRO A 90 14.37 7.72 11.87
C PRO A 90 13.59 7.76 10.55
N GLU A 91 14.16 7.30 9.44
CA GLU A 91 13.49 7.30 8.13
C GLU A 91 12.53 6.10 7.96
N VAL A 92 12.73 5.03 8.73
CA VAL A 92 11.94 3.81 8.64
C VAL A 92 10.50 4.01 9.09
N GLY A 93 10.26 4.68 10.21
CA GLY A 93 8.91 4.94 10.74
C GLY A 93 8.01 5.67 9.72
N PRO A 94 8.46 6.81 9.16
CA PRO A 94 7.74 7.49 8.08
C PRO A 94 7.50 6.61 6.85
N ALA A 95 8.47 5.78 6.45
CA ALA A 95 8.30 4.87 5.31
C ALA A 95 7.22 3.81 5.56
N VAL A 96 7.17 3.23 6.77
CA VAL A 96 6.12 2.29 7.17
C VAL A 96 4.74 2.97 7.14
N ALA A 97 4.62 4.15 7.74
CA ALA A 97 3.36 4.89 7.76
C ALA A 97 2.87 5.23 6.35
N PHE A 98 3.79 5.65 5.47
CA PHE A 98 3.50 5.91 4.06
C PHE A 98 3.00 4.65 3.35
N ALA A 99 3.69 3.52 3.49
CA ALA A 99 3.32 2.26 2.84
C ALA A 99 1.93 1.75 3.28
N ILE A 100 1.57 1.95 4.55
CA ILE A 100 0.21 1.67 5.04
C ILE A 100 -0.78 2.58 4.29
N ARG A 101 -0.59 3.91 4.35
CA ARG A 101 -1.50 4.89 3.74
C ARG A 101 -1.67 4.67 2.23
N GLU A 102 -0.61 4.30 1.54
CA GLU A 102 -0.62 3.98 0.11
C GLU A 102 -1.54 2.78 -0.17
N GLN A 103 -1.36 1.66 0.53
CA GLN A 103 -2.23 0.48 0.37
C GLN A 103 -3.69 0.79 0.72
N LEU A 104 -3.94 1.58 1.78
CA LEU A 104 -5.30 2.02 2.12
C LEU A 104 -5.94 2.82 0.99
N TYR A 105 -5.17 3.72 0.36
CA TYR A 105 -5.62 4.53 -0.76
C TYR A 105 -5.92 3.69 -2.01
N GLU A 106 -5.03 2.76 -2.38
CA GLU A 106 -5.24 1.86 -3.52
C GLU A 106 -6.52 1.04 -3.38
N ILE A 107 -6.75 0.48 -2.18
CA ILE A 107 -7.94 -0.30 -1.88
C ILE A 107 -9.19 0.57 -2.00
N ALA A 108 -9.14 1.81 -1.50
CA ALA A 108 -10.26 2.76 -1.63
C ALA A 108 -10.58 3.06 -3.11
N ILE A 109 -9.56 3.33 -3.94
CA ILE A 109 -9.75 3.56 -5.39
C ILE A 109 -10.33 2.33 -6.08
N GLN A 110 -9.84 1.14 -5.76
CA GLN A 110 -10.31 -0.11 -6.35
C GLN A 110 -11.80 -0.34 -6.05
N ASN A 111 -12.25 -0.05 -4.82
CA ASN A 111 -13.66 -0.13 -4.45
C ASN A 111 -14.52 0.86 -5.24
N VAL A 112 -14.06 2.12 -5.38
CA VAL A 112 -14.78 3.14 -6.16
C VAL A 112 -14.86 2.75 -7.63
N THR A 113 -13.77 2.26 -8.22
CA THR A 113 -13.69 1.88 -9.63
C THR A 113 -14.60 0.69 -9.93
N SER A 114 -14.56 -0.35 -9.10
CA SER A 114 -15.44 -1.52 -9.25
C SER A 114 -16.92 -1.17 -9.03
N ALA A 115 -17.24 -0.25 -8.11
CA ALA A 115 -18.61 0.25 -7.94
C ALA A 115 -19.12 1.00 -9.18
N ARG A 116 -18.27 1.82 -9.81
CA ARG A 116 -18.59 2.52 -11.07
C ARG A 116 -18.87 1.54 -12.21
N GLU A 117 -18.01 0.53 -12.39
CA GLU A 117 -18.18 -0.50 -13.42
C GLU A 117 -19.52 -1.24 -13.24
N ASN A 118 -19.84 -1.66 -12.03
CA ASN A 118 -21.10 -2.34 -11.71
C ASN A 118 -22.36 -1.51 -12.04
N ARG A 119 -22.29 -0.17 -11.90
CA ARG A 119 -23.41 0.73 -12.28
C ARG A 119 -23.56 0.83 -13.80
N ILE A 120 -22.46 0.84 -14.54
CA ILE A 120 -22.45 0.92 -16.01
C ILE A 120 -22.98 -0.40 -16.62
N SER A 121 -22.59 -1.55 -16.08
CA SER A 121 -23.03 -2.87 -16.56
C SER A 121 -24.52 -3.16 -16.33
N LYS A 122 -25.20 -2.40 -15.45
CA LYS A 122 -26.66 -2.45 -15.28
C LYS A 122 -27.42 -1.65 -16.35
N LYS A 123 -26.77 -0.67 -16.99
CA LYS A 123 -27.38 0.12 -18.07
C LYS A 123 -27.30 -0.56 -19.45
N GLY A 124 -26.48 -1.62 -19.58
CA GLY A 124 -26.23 -2.33 -20.85
C GLY A 124 -26.93 -3.67 -21.04
N ARG A 125 -27.78 -4.14 -20.11
CA ARG A 125 -28.41 -5.48 -20.20
C ARG A 125 -29.91 -5.40 -20.52
N ARG A 126 -30.21 -5.17 -21.80
CA ARG A 126 -31.26 -5.91 -22.51
C ARG A 126 -30.55 -6.70 -23.61
N ALA A 127 -30.77 -8.02 -23.63
CA ALA A 127 -30.24 -9.01 -24.58
C ALA A 127 -28.81 -9.53 -24.32
N ALA A 128 -28.73 -10.73 -23.76
CA ALA A 128 -27.99 -11.91 -24.26
C ALA A 128 -27.66 -12.84 -23.09
N GLU A 129 -28.36 -13.97 -23.05
CA GLU A 129 -28.10 -15.08 -22.14
C GLU A 129 -26.83 -15.84 -22.55
N HIS A 130 -26.32 -16.64 -21.60
CA HIS A 130 -25.22 -17.62 -21.71
C HIS A 130 -23.80 -17.05 -21.72
N PHE A 131 -23.19 -16.97 -20.54
CA PHE A 131 -21.74 -17.06 -20.39
C PHE A 131 -21.37 -18.03 -19.26
N THR A 132 -20.60 -19.05 -19.63
CA THR A 132 -19.94 -20.02 -18.76
C THR A 132 -18.83 -19.34 -17.94
N PRO A 133 -18.60 -19.73 -16.67
CA PRO A 133 -17.57 -19.09 -15.85
C PRO A 133 -16.19 -19.59 -16.27
N SER A 134 -15.40 -18.70 -16.89
CA SER A 134 -13.99 -18.93 -17.16
C SER A 134 -13.18 -18.82 -15.86
N LYS A 135 -12.37 -19.86 -15.59
CA LYS A 135 -11.38 -19.90 -14.52
C LYS A 135 -10.30 -18.84 -14.78
N ALA A 136 -10.38 -17.71 -14.07
CA ALA A 136 -9.26 -16.79 -13.96
C ALA A 136 -8.36 -17.27 -12.81
N SER A 137 -7.25 -17.91 -13.20
CA SER A 137 -6.08 -18.10 -12.34
C SER A 137 -5.41 -16.75 -12.14
N GLY A 138 -5.53 -16.21 -10.94
CA GLY A 138 -4.77 -15.08 -10.45
C GLY A 138 -5.00 -15.03 -8.96
N ALA A 139 -3.94 -15.18 -8.17
CA ALA A 139 -3.98 -15.29 -6.71
C ALA A 139 -4.37 -13.97 -6.02
N ALA A 140 -5.54 -13.41 -6.37
CA ALA A 140 -6.23 -12.49 -5.50
C ALA A 140 -6.69 -13.32 -4.29
N LEU A 141 -5.95 -13.21 -3.18
CA LEU A 141 -6.39 -13.74 -1.89
C LEU A 141 -7.82 -13.26 -1.68
N ASP A 142 -8.77 -14.20 -1.70
CA ASP A 142 -10.19 -13.96 -1.51
C ASP A 142 -10.41 -13.42 -0.08
N LEU A 143 -10.30 -12.10 0.06
CA LEU A 143 -10.33 -11.39 1.34
C LEU A 143 -11.64 -11.63 2.10
N MET A 144 -12.72 -11.93 1.40
CA MET A 144 -14.01 -12.29 2.02
C MET A 144 -13.97 -13.64 2.75
N LYS A 145 -13.04 -14.54 2.41
CA LYS A 145 -12.91 -15.84 3.10
C LYS A 145 -12.19 -15.79 4.44
N LEU A 146 -11.40 -14.74 4.73
CA LEU A 146 -10.72 -14.64 6.03
C LEU A 146 -11.68 -14.25 7.18
N PHE A 147 -12.78 -13.55 6.89
CA PHE A 147 -13.68 -12.99 7.91
C PHE A 147 -15.16 -13.40 7.81
N SER A 148 -15.51 -14.40 7.00
CA SER A 148 -16.88 -14.97 7.04
C SER A 148 -17.10 -15.79 8.31
N PHE A 149 -17.74 -15.20 9.33
CA PHE A 149 -18.41 -15.84 10.50
C PHE A 149 -17.64 -16.92 11.30
N ARG A 150 -16.33 -17.08 11.05
CA ARG A 150 -15.42 -18.08 11.63
C ARG A 150 -14.04 -17.46 11.91
N SER A 151 -13.97 -16.20 12.30
CA SER A 151 -12.70 -15.60 12.72
C SER A 151 -12.18 -16.33 13.97
N SER A 152 -10.95 -16.82 13.89
CA SER A 152 -10.25 -17.46 15.01
C SER A 152 -9.25 -16.46 15.56
N VAL A 153 -9.21 -16.29 16.89
CA VAL A 153 -8.14 -15.54 17.56
C VAL A 153 -6.78 -16.21 17.33
N VAL A 154 -6.79 -17.54 17.16
CA VAL A 154 -5.58 -18.33 16.91
C VAL A 154 -5.36 -18.46 15.41
N ARG A 155 -4.24 -17.92 14.92
CA ARG A 155 -3.78 -18.11 13.53
C ARG A 155 -3.36 -19.56 13.31
N LYS A 156 -3.59 -20.08 12.10
CA LYS A 156 -3.13 -21.43 11.76
C LYS A 156 -1.60 -21.44 11.72
N ARG A 157 -0.97 -22.54 12.14
CA ARG A 157 0.50 -22.67 12.11
C ARG A 157 1.11 -22.41 10.73
N LYS A 158 0.41 -22.76 9.64
CA LYS A 158 0.86 -22.50 8.26
C LYS A 158 0.86 -21.01 7.88
N GLU A 159 0.15 -20.17 8.63
CA GLU A 159 0.06 -18.73 8.38
C GLU A 159 1.09 -17.95 9.21
N TRP A 160 1.77 -18.62 10.14
CA TRP A 160 2.69 -17.99 11.09
C TRP A 160 3.80 -17.19 10.40
N ASP A 161 4.37 -17.75 9.34
CA ASP A 161 5.51 -17.15 8.63
C ASP A 161 5.13 -15.84 7.91
N TYR A 162 3.85 -15.62 7.62
CA TYR A 162 3.39 -14.38 6.99
C TYR A 162 3.18 -13.26 8.03
N TYR A 163 2.69 -13.60 9.22
CA TYR A 163 2.29 -12.60 10.23
C TYR A 163 3.32 -12.45 11.35
N LYS A 164 4.59 -12.52 10.98
CA LYS A 164 5.73 -12.27 11.87
C LYS A 164 6.59 -11.19 11.21
N PRO A 165 6.94 -10.12 11.92
CA PRO A 165 7.89 -9.15 11.41
C PRO A 165 9.27 -9.81 11.24
N VAL A 166 9.84 -9.62 10.07
CA VAL A 166 11.23 -9.96 9.73
C VAL A 166 11.97 -8.65 9.56
N LEU A 167 13.02 -8.49 10.37
CA LEU A 167 13.92 -7.34 10.33
C LEU A 167 15.30 -7.85 9.97
N ASP A 168 15.83 -7.40 8.83
CA ASP A 168 17.19 -7.70 8.40
C ASP A 168 17.99 -6.39 8.31
N LEU A 169 19.23 -6.41 8.82
CA LEU A 169 20.16 -5.29 8.72
C LEU A 169 21.23 -5.62 7.68
N LEU A 170 21.31 -4.81 6.64
CA LEU A 170 22.20 -4.98 5.50
C LEU A 170 23.52 -4.24 5.72
N SER A 171 24.61 -4.89 5.31
CA SER A 171 25.90 -4.22 5.13
C SER A 171 25.86 -3.25 3.94
N ASN A 172 26.83 -2.33 3.88
CA ASN A 172 26.97 -1.41 2.73
C ASN A 172 27.12 -2.18 1.41
N GLU A 173 27.88 -3.28 1.41
CA GLU A 173 28.07 -4.12 0.21
C GLU A 173 26.76 -4.75 -0.26
N GLU A 174 25.89 -5.16 0.68
CA GLU A 174 24.58 -5.71 0.35
C GLU A 174 23.63 -4.65 -0.19
N VAL A 175 23.63 -3.45 0.40
CA VAL A 175 22.84 -2.31 -0.10
C VAL A 175 23.27 -1.94 -1.52
N ASP A 176 24.57 -1.73 -1.75
CA ASP A 176 25.13 -1.41 -3.07
C ASP A 176 24.82 -2.51 -4.10
N ALA A 177 24.89 -3.77 -3.69
CA ALA A 177 24.57 -4.90 -4.55
C ALA A 177 23.07 -4.98 -4.90
N LEU A 178 22.18 -4.57 -3.99
CA LEU A 178 20.74 -4.51 -4.24
C LEU A 178 20.39 -3.35 -5.17
N GLU A 179 20.93 -2.15 -4.92
CA GLU A 179 20.74 -0.99 -5.80
C GLU A 179 21.23 -1.27 -7.22
N ALA A 180 22.43 -1.86 -7.36
CA ALA A 180 22.99 -2.23 -8.65
C ALA A 180 22.17 -3.31 -9.39
N LYS A 181 21.42 -4.15 -8.66
CA LYS A 181 20.48 -5.12 -9.26
C LYS A 181 19.18 -4.45 -9.69
N GLU A 182 18.65 -3.52 -8.88
CA GLU A 182 17.44 -2.78 -9.19
C GLU A 182 17.63 -1.90 -10.44
N GLU A 183 18.76 -1.21 -10.55
CA GLU A 183 19.12 -0.41 -11.73
C GLU A 183 19.21 -1.24 -13.02
N ARG A 184 19.59 -2.53 -12.92
CA ARG A 184 19.63 -3.45 -14.06
C ARG A 184 18.25 -3.99 -14.42
N SER A 185 17.37 -4.15 -13.45
CA SER A 185 16.00 -4.64 -13.67
C SER A 185 15.06 -3.54 -14.16
N GLY A 186 15.37 -2.27 -13.89
CA GLY A 186 14.60 -1.11 -14.33
C GLY A 186 14.92 -0.57 -15.74
N ARG A 187 15.80 -1.23 -16.50
CA ARG A 187 16.14 -0.92 -17.90
C ARG A 187 15.57 -1.96 -18.85
#